data_AF-A0A8H4NTA0-F1
#
_entry.id   AF-A0A8H4NTA0-F1
#
_cell.length_a   1.000
_cell.length_b   1.000
_cell.length_c   1.000
_cell.angle_alpha   90.00
_cell.angle_beta   90.00
_cell.angle_gamma   90.00
#
_symmetry.space_group_name_H-M   'P 1'
#
loop_
_entity.id
_entity.type
_entity.pdbx_description
1 polymer ?
#
loop_
_entity_poly.entity_id
_entity_poly.type
_entity_poly.pdbx_seq_one_letter_code
_entity_poly.pdbx_strand_id
1 'polypeptide(L)'
;MLPAALVACTESTKKIPIQSHHGLLLQPESADIPAISYPAPLLSISSKNAKGGRPKGKARGGGKKKGKKPAKKTPDNSRYIIEIKDFISLAEYLSAYERTFSVPRAFFSTLNRVIRAQLYDTLSFCYYYTASILDALAPIPWEEVSGIHPEGIFGVCDSETAWEAKSNQQKLIEDRVIISELWYETLLLENVPDYPCTDEFIRGVREFKETKKIPFSLVFAAQVNLDIHHCVGDYAESSVSTLLKQIASMHQILKSYREFQEDIIGPHWDDNDQIWLQSTKEGFEWFLNDPLHRVKTLVVDNDQKGLESLSRTEKWRLLRRSPVIAGLALHYHRAELHKAGLKVTNA
;
A
#
# COMPACT_ATOMS: atom_id res chain seq x y z
N MET A 1 40.23 9.03 9.20
CA MET A 1 40.16 10.02 8.12
C MET A 1 39.06 9.57 7.18
N LEU A 2 37.98 10.37 7.09
CA LEU A 2 36.77 10.10 6.31
C LEU A 2 36.92 10.68 4.88
N PRO A 3 36.33 10.07 3.83
CA PRO A 3 36.47 10.54 2.45
C PRO A 3 35.69 11.84 2.18
N ALA A 4 36.29 12.68 1.33
CA ALA A 4 36.00 14.11 1.13
C ALA A 4 34.66 14.46 0.42
N ALA A 5 33.75 13.51 0.20
CA ALA A 5 32.40 13.79 -0.30
C ALA A 5 31.39 14.14 0.82
N LEU A 6 31.78 14.01 2.09
CA LEU A 6 30.95 14.29 3.27
C LEU A 6 31.24 15.65 3.94
N VAL A 7 32.07 16.52 3.35
CA VAL A 7 32.47 17.83 3.93
C VAL A 7 31.93 19.03 3.14
N ALA A 8 31.26 18.84 2.01
CA ALA A 8 30.79 19.97 1.18
C ALA A 8 29.37 20.51 1.51
N CYS A 9 28.69 20.00 2.54
CA CYS A 9 27.34 20.48 2.92
C CYS A 9 27.25 21.22 4.26
N THR A 10 28.36 21.60 4.89
CA THR A 10 28.34 22.36 6.16
C THR A 10 28.74 23.84 6.03
N GLU A 11 28.97 24.36 4.81
CA GLU A 11 29.34 25.77 4.61
C GLU A 11 28.44 26.49 3.60
N SER A 12 27.13 26.56 3.87
CA SER A 12 26.30 27.65 3.35
C SER A 12 25.10 27.92 4.26
N THR A 13 25.38 28.33 5.49
CA THR A 13 24.43 29.07 6.33
C THR A 13 25.05 30.40 6.73
N LYS A 14 25.09 31.34 5.79
CA LYS A 14 25.27 32.76 6.12
C LYS A 14 23.98 33.29 6.75
N LYS A 15 24.11 33.53 8.06
CA LYS A 15 23.26 34.32 8.96
C LYS A 15 22.50 35.46 8.27
N ILE A 16 21.20 35.56 8.57
CA ILE A 16 20.51 36.84 8.78
C ILE A 16 19.80 36.73 10.14
N PRO A 17 20.00 37.66 11.10
CA PRO A 17 19.47 37.59 12.47
C PRO A 17 18.13 38.33 12.62
N ILE A 18 17.64 38.38 13.88
CA ILE A 18 16.62 39.31 14.48
C ILE A 18 15.24 38.64 14.65
N GLN A 19 14.54 38.63 15.79
CA GLN A 19 14.74 39.14 17.16
C GLN A 19 13.76 38.39 18.08
N SER A 20 14.14 38.26 19.35
CA SER A 20 13.27 37.91 20.48
C SER A 20 12.24 39.01 20.74
N HIS A 21 10.97 38.65 20.82
CA HIS A 21 9.99 39.41 21.60
C HIS A 21 9.27 38.48 22.59
N HIS A 22 9.45 38.81 23.87
CA HIS A 22 8.67 38.32 24.99
C HIS A 22 7.19 38.70 24.86
N GLY A 23 6.33 37.76 25.25
CA GLY A 23 5.08 38.05 25.95
C GLY A 23 3.81 38.09 25.10
N LEU A 24 3.03 37.02 25.13
CA LEU A 24 1.69 37.04 25.73
C LEU A 24 1.14 35.61 25.85
N LEU A 25 0.79 35.26 27.09
CA LEU A 25 -0.06 34.14 27.49
C LEU A 25 -1.28 34.04 26.57
N LEU A 26 -1.53 32.85 26.02
CA LEU A 26 -2.87 32.26 25.92
C LEU A 26 -2.69 30.73 26.01
N GLN A 27 -3.21 30.15 27.09
CA GLN A 27 -3.34 28.71 27.26
C GLN A 27 -4.22 28.14 26.14
N PRO A 28 -3.92 26.97 25.55
CA PRO A 28 -4.93 26.22 24.84
C PRO A 28 -5.67 25.32 25.84
N GLU A 29 -6.95 25.63 25.99
CA GLU A 29 -8.01 24.76 26.51
C GLU A 29 -7.82 23.31 26.10
N SER A 30 -8.00 22.44 27.09
CA SER A 30 -8.23 21.01 26.94
C SER A 30 -9.39 20.75 25.97
N ALA A 31 -9.07 20.23 24.79
CA ALA A 31 -10.04 19.57 23.93
C ALA A 31 -9.62 18.10 23.78
N ASP A 32 -10.31 17.24 24.52
CA ASP A 32 -10.30 15.78 24.32
C ASP A 32 -10.60 15.47 22.85
N ILE A 33 -9.62 14.96 22.12
CA ILE A 33 -9.82 14.42 20.77
C ILE A 33 -10.19 12.93 20.93
N PRO A 34 -11.43 12.52 20.61
CA PRO A 34 -11.82 11.12 20.71
C PRO A 34 -11.12 10.29 19.64
N ALA A 35 -10.54 9.17 20.07
CA ALA A 35 -9.95 8.15 19.22
C ALA A 35 -10.98 7.67 18.17
N ILE A 36 -10.63 7.79 16.88
CA ILE A 36 -11.42 7.20 15.79
C ILE A 36 -11.09 5.70 15.75
N SER A 37 -11.82 4.91 16.54
CA SER A 37 -11.86 3.46 16.40
C SER A 37 -12.91 3.08 15.36
N TYR A 38 -12.53 2.43 14.27
CA TYR A 38 -13.50 1.80 13.37
C TYR A 38 -13.99 0.47 13.97
N PRO A 39 -15.30 0.17 13.98
CA PRO A 39 -15.81 -1.09 14.50
C PRO A 39 -15.55 -2.24 13.51
N ALA A 40 -14.99 -3.33 14.03
CA ALA A 40 -14.81 -4.59 13.31
C ALA A 40 -16.16 -5.19 12.87
N PRO A 41 -16.26 -5.84 11.68
CA PRO A 41 -17.47 -6.53 11.28
C PRO A 41 -17.68 -7.80 12.11
N LEU A 42 -18.75 -7.82 12.90
CA LEU A 42 -19.33 -9.01 13.51
C LEU A 42 -19.85 -9.96 12.43
N LEU A 43 -19.14 -11.06 12.14
CA LEU A 43 -19.75 -12.28 11.59
C LEU A 43 -19.03 -13.52 12.12
N SER A 44 -19.55 -14.07 13.23
CA SER A 44 -19.26 -15.44 13.66
C SER A 44 -20.08 -16.42 12.81
N ILE A 45 -19.44 -17.18 11.93
CA ILE A 45 -20.08 -18.32 11.25
C ILE A 45 -19.62 -19.60 11.95
N SER A 46 -20.50 -20.17 12.78
CA SER A 46 -20.35 -21.53 13.30
C SER A 46 -20.75 -22.53 12.21
N SER A 47 -19.78 -23.27 11.67
CA SER A 47 -20.01 -24.41 10.79
C SER A 47 -20.39 -25.67 11.59
N LYS A 48 -21.48 -26.36 11.23
CA LYS A 48 -21.68 -27.78 11.55
C LYS A 48 -22.37 -28.53 10.40
N ASN A 49 -21.53 -29.24 9.65
CA ASN A 49 -21.64 -30.56 9.05
C ASN A 49 -22.99 -31.12 8.57
N ALA A 50 -23.00 -31.47 7.28
CA ALA A 50 -23.90 -32.41 6.64
C ALA A 50 -23.56 -33.88 6.97
N LYS A 51 -24.57 -34.70 7.29
CA LYS A 51 -24.59 -36.16 7.03
C LYS A 51 -26.03 -36.60 6.78
N GLY A 52 -26.35 -36.98 5.54
CA GLY A 52 -27.64 -37.58 5.16
C GLY A 52 -27.43 -38.99 4.64
N GLY A 53 -27.69 -40.00 5.49
CA GLY A 53 -27.79 -41.40 5.11
C GLY A 53 -29.23 -41.80 4.76
N ARG A 54 -29.38 -42.64 3.74
CA ARG A 54 -30.63 -43.32 3.34
C ARG A 54 -30.62 -44.74 3.95
N PRO A 55 -31.73 -45.28 4.50
CA PRO A 55 -32.55 -46.22 3.71
C PRO A 55 -34.05 -46.36 4.03
N LYS A 56 -34.76 -46.81 2.98
CA LYS A 56 -35.95 -47.72 2.88
C LYS A 56 -36.90 -47.94 4.07
N GLY A 57 -38.20 -47.99 3.77
CA GLY A 57 -39.18 -48.83 4.50
C GLY A 57 -40.66 -48.53 4.19
N LYS A 58 -41.37 -49.49 3.58
CA LYS A 58 -42.83 -49.52 3.38
C LYS A 58 -43.57 -49.80 4.70
N ALA A 59 -44.76 -49.23 4.92
CA ALA A 59 -45.95 -49.92 5.48
C ALA A 59 -47.22 -49.05 5.41
N ARG A 60 -48.37 -49.73 5.31
CA ARG A 60 -49.74 -49.26 5.01
C ARG A 60 -50.50 -48.76 6.24
N GLY A 61 -51.59 -48.01 6.02
CA GLY A 61 -52.76 -48.07 6.93
C GLY A 61 -53.71 -46.86 6.93
N GLY A 62 -54.95 -47.08 6.47
CA GLY A 62 -56.20 -46.69 7.15
C GLY A 62 -56.55 -45.19 7.30
N GLY A 63 -57.62 -44.76 6.62
CA GLY A 63 -58.15 -43.41 6.73
C GLY A 63 -58.99 -43.13 7.98
N LYS A 64 -59.13 -41.83 8.32
CA LYS A 64 -60.39 -41.15 8.69
C LYS A 64 -60.19 -39.64 8.90
N LYS A 65 -60.93 -38.87 8.11
CA LYS A 65 -61.70 -37.63 8.40
C LYS A 65 -61.21 -36.57 9.41
N LYS A 66 -61.31 -35.32 8.91
CA LYS A 66 -61.71 -34.03 9.54
C LYS A 66 -60.61 -33.04 9.93
N GLY A 67 -60.78 -31.81 9.41
CA GLY A 67 -60.21 -30.58 9.95
C GLY A 67 -59.56 -29.69 8.89
N LYS A 68 -60.34 -28.84 8.21
CA LYS A 68 -59.79 -27.68 7.48
C LYS A 68 -59.02 -26.81 8.48
N LYS A 69 -57.70 -26.70 8.33
CA LYS A 69 -56.87 -25.64 8.92
C LYS A 69 -56.46 -24.66 7.82
N PRO A 70 -56.39 -23.36 8.10
CA PRO A 70 -56.12 -22.34 7.09
C PRO A 70 -54.68 -22.49 6.57
N ALA A 71 -54.53 -22.35 5.26
CA ALA A 71 -53.23 -22.40 4.59
C ALA A 71 -52.33 -21.27 5.10
N LYS A 72 -51.12 -21.64 5.51
CA LYS A 72 -50.02 -20.73 5.83
C LYS A 72 -49.61 -20.01 4.53
N LYS A 73 -49.83 -18.70 4.44
CA LYS A 73 -49.32 -17.88 3.32
C LYS A 73 -47.79 -17.93 3.35
N THR A 74 -47.18 -18.41 2.28
CA THR A 74 -45.76 -18.20 1.97
C THR A 74 -45.50 -16.69 1.80
N PRO A 75 -44.37 -16.15 2.26
CA PRO A 75 -44.01 -14.77 1.99
C PRO A 75 -43.80 -14.61 0.48
N ASP A 76 -44.66 -13.79 -0.11
CA ASP A 76 -44.58 -13.39 -1.50
C ASP A 76 -43.30 -12.59 -1.71
N ASN A 77 -42.32 -13.19 -2.38
CA ASN A 77 -41.07 -12.56 -2.74
C ASN A 77 -41.29 -11.75 -4.03
N SER A 78 -42.32 -10.92 -4.05
CA SER A 78 -42.67 -10.11 -5.21
C SER A 78 -41.58 -9.08 -5.43
N ARG A 79 -40.94 -9.20 -6.58
CA ARG A 79 -39.98 -8.23 -7.10
C ARG A 79 -40.77 -6.94 -7.35
N TYR A 80 -40.65 -5.97 -6.45
CA TYR A 80 -41.27 -4.66 -6.64
C TYR A 80 -40.56 -3.95 -7.81
N ILE A 81 -41.22 -3.94 -8.96
CA ILE A 81 -40.80 -3.14 -10.12
C ILE A 81 -41.54 -1.81 -9.98
N ILE A 82 -40.80 -0.76 -9.65
CA ILE A 82 -41.31 0.61 -9.60
C ILE A 82 -41.36 1.11 -11.05
N GLU A 83 -42.51 1.53 -11.53
CA GLU A 83 -42.64 2.04 -12.90
C GLU A 83 -42.11 3.49 -12.98
N ILE A 84 -41.65 3.91 -14.16
CA ILE A 84 -41.13 5.27 -14.38
C ILE A 84 -42.17 6.34 -13.97
N LYS A 85 -43.47 6.07 -14.18
CA LYS A 85 -44.56 6.96 -13.79
C LYS A 85 -44.66 7.17 -12.28
N ASP A 86 -44.24 6.20 -11.47
CA ASP A 86 -44.28 6.29 -10.01
C ASP A 86 -43.19 7.25 -9.48
N PHE A 87 -42.12 7.46 -10.25
CA PHE A 87 -41.12 8.48 -9.96
C PHE A 87 -41.65 9.90 -10.21
N ILE A 88 -42.65 10.08 -11.07
CA ILE A 88 -43.27 11.39 -11.34
C ILE A 88 -44.04 11.85 -10.09
N SER A 89 -44.91 10.99 -9.55
CA SER A 89 -45.66 11.28 -8.32
C SER A 89 -44.73 11.53 -7.12
N LEU A 90 -43.61 10.80 -7.04
CA LEU A 90 -42.59 11.04 -6.01
C LEU A 90 -41.88 12.38 -6.21
N ALA A 91 -41.53 12.74 -7.45
CA ALA A 91 -40.89 14.01 -7.76
C ALA A 91 -41.81 15.20 -7.49
N GLU A 92 -43.10 15.09 -7.78
CA GLU A 92 -44.12 16.10 -7.44
C GLU A 92 -44.29 16.24 -5.92
N TYR A 93 -44.30 15.11 -5.19
CA TYR A 93 -44.37 15.13 -3.73
C TYR A 93 -43.12 15.77 -3.10
N LEU A 94 -41.93 15.46 -3.63
CA LEU A 94 -40.67 16.03 -3.15
C LEU A 94 -40.53 17.51 -3.52
N SER A 95 -41.04 17.94 -4.68
CA SER A 95 -40.98 19.35 -5.10
C SER A 95 -41.94 20.25 -4.33
N ALA A 96 -43.08 19.72 -3.89
CA ALA A 96 -44.01 20.39 -2.98
C ALA A 96 -43.51 20.44 -1.52
N TYR A 97 -42.40 19.76 -1.20
CA TYR A 97 -41.89 19.62 0.16
C TYR A 97 -40.89 20.75 0.50
N GLU A 98 -41.33 21.76 1.26
CA GLU A 98 -40.54 22.97 1.55
C GLU A 98 -39.35 22.79 2.51
N ARG A 99 -39.19 21.61 3.15
CA ARG A 99 -38.09 21.37 4.09
C ARG A 99 -36.86 20.82 3.38
N THR A 100 -35.76 21.55 3.45
CA THR A 100 -34.43 21.04 3.10
C THR A 100 -33.99 19.99 4.13
N PHE A 101 -33.98 18.72 3.74
CA PHE A 101 -33.38 17.68 4.55
C PHE A 101 -31.88 17.65 4.32
N SER A 102 -31.10 17.81 5.39
CA SER A 102 -29.68 17.48 5.35
C SER A 102 -29.56 15.97 5.23
N VAL A 103 -29.24 15.50 4.03
CA VAL A 103 -28.96 14.08 3.80
C VAL A 103 -27.67 13.74 4.55
N PRO A 104 -27.68 12.73 5.44
CA PRO A 104 -26.48 12.37 6.19
C PRO A 104 -25.33 12.04 5.24
N ARG A 105 -24.11 12.51 5.55
CA ARG A 105 -22.90 12.15 4.78
C ARG A 105 -22.76 10.63 4.62
N ALA A 106 -23.18 9.87 5.63
CA ALA A 106 -23.21 8.41 5.63
C ALA A 106 -24.06 7.82 4.48
N PHE A 107 -25.15 8.47 4.07
CA PHE A 107 -25.97 8.02 2.96
C PHE A 107 -25.22 8.15 1.64
N PHE A 108 -24.66 9.33 1.35
CA PHE A 108 -23.86 9.55 0.15
C PHE A 108 -22.60 8.69 0.12
N SER A 109 -21.92 8.52 1.25
CA SER A 109 -20.75 7.65 1.31
C SER A 109 -21.12 6.19 1.04
N THR A 110 -22.27 5.74 1.54
CA THR A 110 -22.77 4.38 1.29
C THR A 110 -23.17 4.21 -0.18
N LEU A 111 -23.91 5.15 -0.74
CA LEU A 111 -24.32 5.14 -2.15
C LEU A 111 -23.10 5.13 -3.07
N ASN A 112 -22.14 6.03 -2.83
CA ASN A 112 -20.89 6.08 -3.60
C ASN A 112 -20.09 4.79 -3.47
N ARG A 113 -20.07 4.17 -2.28
CA ARG A 113 -19.42 2.88 -2.08
C ARG A 113 -20.10 1.78 -2.89
N VAL A 114 -21.43 1.72 -2.92
CA VAL A 114 -22.19 0.73 -3.70
C VAL A 114 -21.99 0.94 -5.19
N ILE A 115 -22.07 2.19 -5.66
CA ILE A 115 -21.83 2.54 -7.06
C ILE A 115 -20.41 2.14 -7.48
N ARG A 116 -19.40 2.47 -6.67
CA ARG A 116 -18.00 2.09 -6.93
C ARG A 116 -17.81 0.59 -6.98
N ALA A 117 -18.43 -0.15 -6.06
CA ALA A 117 -18.38 -1.61 -6.06
C ALA A 117 -19.09 -2.20 -7.27
N GLN A 118 -20.17 -1.60 -7.75
CA GLN A 118 -20.93 -2.19 -8.86
C GLN A 118 -20.38 -1.81 -10.24
N LEU A 119 -19.63 -0.71 -10.33
CA LEU A 119 -19.01 -0.19 -11.55
C LEU A 119 -17.48 -0.30 -11.54
N TYR A 120 -16.92 -1.23 -10.76
CA TYR A 120 -15.48 -1.36 -10.55
C TYR A 120 -14.70 -1.37 -11.88
N ASP A 121 -15.04 -2.27 -12.80
CA ASP A 121 -14.29 -2.43 -14.06
C ASP A 121 -14.29 -1.14 -14.88
N THR A 122 -15.44 -0.46 -14.99
CA THR A 122 -15.56 0.81 -15.70
C THR A 122 -14.74 1.92 -15.05
N LEU A 123 -14.79 2.02 -13.71
CA LEU A 123 -14.08 3.06 -12.94
C LEU A 123 -12.58 2.80 -12.84
N SER A 124 -12.17 1.54 -12.89
CA SER A 124 -10.76 1.13 -12.98
C SER A 124 -10.19 1.50 -14.35
N PHE A 125 -10.92 1.19 -15.44
CA PHE A 125 -10.49 1.48 -16.81
C PHE A 125 -10.20 2.97 -17.07
N CYS A 126 -10.95 3.88 -16.46
CA CYS A 126 -10.74 5.32 -16.60
C CYS A 126 -9.89 5.94 -15.48
N TYR A 127 -9.17 5.11 -14.71
CA TYR A 127 -8.30 5.51 -13.59
C TYR A 127 -9.01 6.20 -12.42
N TYR A 128 -10.34 6.34 -12.46
CA TYR A 128 -11.11 7.07 -11.47
C TYR A 128 -10.98 6.44 -10.08
N TYR A 129 -10.95 5.12 -10.00
CA TYR A 129 -10.83 4.44 -8.71
C TYR A 129 -9.47 4.69 -8.05
N THR A 130 -8.39 4.51 -8.81
CA THR A 130 -7.02 4.77 -8.36
C THR A 130 -6.82 6.24 -7.97
N ALA A 131 -7.31 7.17 -8.79
CA ALA A 131 -7.32 8.59 -8.45
C ALA A 131 -8.07 8.86 -7.13
N SER A 132 -9.23 8.22 -6.95
CA SER A 132 -10.03 8.36 -5.73
C SER A 132 -9.36 7.80 -4.48
N ILE A 133 -8.51 6.77 -4.60
CA ILE A 133 -7.72 6.27 -3.45
C ILE A 133 -6.68 7.32 -3.09
N LEU A 134 -5.92 7.81 -4.08
CA LEU A 134 -4.89 8.82 -3.87
C LEU A 134 -5.49 10.11 -3.28
N ASP A 135 -6.61 10.58 -3.82
CA ASP A 135 -7.35 11.75 -3.31
C ASP A 135 -7.79 11.56 -1.85
N ALA A 136 -8.10 10.33 -1.44
CA ALA A 136 -8.47 10.02 -0.06
C ALA A 136 -7.26 9.99 0.89
N LEU A 137 -6.06 9.70 0.36
CA LEU A 137 -4.80 9.68 1.12
C LEU A 137 -4.17 11.08 1.22
N ALA A 138 -4.29 11.90 0.18
CA ALA A 138 -3.72 13.24 0.10
C ALA A 138 -3.99 14.18 1.30
N PRO A 139 -5.21 14.24 1.88
CA PRO A 139 -5.48 15.15 3.00
C PRO A 139 -4.98 14.64 4.35
N ILE A 140 -4.50 13.39 4.44
CA ILE A 140 -4.05 12.81 5.71
C ILE A 140 -2.71 13.47 6.08
N PRO A 141 -2.61 14.14 7.24
CA PRO A 141 -1.35 14.71 7.70
C PRO A 141 -0.29 13.62 7.83
N TRP A 142 0.86 13.86 7.21
CA TRP A 142 2.01 12.97 7.32
C TRP A 142 2.97 13.50 8.37
N GLU A 143 3.21 12.70 9.41
CA GLU A 143 4.36 12.86 10.31
C GLU A 143 5.13 11.54 10.31
N GLU A 144 6.46 11.61 10.40
CA GLU A 144 7.32 10.44 10.16
C GLU A 144 7.05 9.28 11.14
N VAL A 145 6.82 9.61 12.43
CA VAL A 145 6.56 8.61 13.48
C VAL A 145 5.15 8.02 13.35
N SER A 146 4.14 8.84 13.07
CA SER A 146 2.75 8.39 12.88
C SER A 146 2.52 7.68 11.54
N GLY A 147 3.48 7.84 10.63
CA GLY A 147 3.51 7.23 9.31
C GLY A 147 3.94 5.77 9.24
N ILE A 148 4.41 5.20 10.36
CA ILE A 148 4.78 3.78 10.43
C ILE A 148 3.54 2.95 10.71
N HIS A 149 3.08 2.28 9.67
CA HIS A 149 1.86 1.49 9.70
C HIS A 149 2.17 0.00 9.80
N PRO A 150 1.65 -0.74 10.81
CA PRO A 150 1.84 -2.18 10.91
C PRO A 150 1.06 -2.92 9.81
N GLU A 151 1.47 -4.16 9.51
CA GLU A 151 0.70 -5.02 8.59
C GLU A 151 -0.76 -5.14 9.03
N GLY A 152 -1.65 -5.16 8.04
CA GLY A 152 -3.09 -5.36 8.24
C GLY A 152 -3.88 -4.09 8.56
N ILE A 153 -3.24 -2.94 8.82
CA ILE A 153 -3.96 -1.73 9.24
C ILE A 153 -4.87 -1.15 8.14
N PHE A 154 -4.48 -1.32 6.88
CA PHE A 154 -5.27 -0.88 5.72
C PHE A 154 -6.25 -1.95 5.22
N GLY A 155 -6.15 -3.17 5.76
CA GLY A 155 -6.83 -4.37 5.29
C GLY A 155 -5.86 -5.52 5.07
N VAL A 156 -6.39 -6.65 4.62
CA VAL A 156 -5.62 -7.87 4.33
C VAL A 156 -5.92 -8.27 2.88
N CYS A 157 -4.86 -8.54 2.11
CA CYS A 157 -5.00 -9.07 0.76
C CYS A 157 -5.18 -10.60 0.80
N ASP A 158 -6.11 -11.12 0.00
CA ASP A 158 -6.29 -12.55 -0.19
C ASP A 158 -5.47 -12.99 -1.39
N SER A 159 -4.28 -13.55 -1.17
CA SER A 159 -3.42 -13.98 -2.28
C SER A 159 -3.81 -15.34 -2.87
N GLU A 160 -4.72 -16.09 -2.25
CA GLU A 160 -5.15 -17.42 -2.70
C GLU A 160 -6.22 -17.35 -3.79
N THR A 161 -7.13 -16.37 -3.69
CA THR A 161 -8.20 -16.20 -4.68
C THR A 161 -7.68 -15.47 -5.91
N ALA A 162 -7.79 -16.11 -7.08
CA ALA A 162 -7.46 -15.48 -8.37
C ALA A 162 -8.23 -14.17 -8.58
N TRP A 163 -7.57 -13.18 -9.18
CA TRP A 163 -8.13 -11.83 -9.35
C TRP A 163 -9.53 -11.81 -10.00
N GLU A 164 -9.72 -12.60 -11.06
CA GLU A 164 -10.99 -12.72 -11.79
C GLU A 164 -12.12 -13.34 -10.96
N ALA A 165 -11.79 -14.10 -9.92
CA ALA A 165 -12.77 -14.72 -9.02
C ALA A 165 -13.15 -13.81 -7.84
N LYS A 166 -12.46 -12.69 -7.64
CA LYS A 166 -12.74 -11.76 -6.54
C LYS A 166 -14.01 -10.96 -6.84
N SER A 167 -14.83 -10.79 -5.81
CA SER A 167 -15.90 -9.79 -5.85
C SER A 167 -15.33 -8.39 -5.98
N ASN A 168 -16.09 -7.48 -6.57
CA ASN A 168 -15.64 -6.09 -6.71
C ASN A 168 -15.31 -5.44 -5.36
N GLN A 169 -16.00 -5.82 -4.29
CA GLN A 169 -15.66 -5.33 -2.95
C GLN A 169 -14.29 -5.81 -2.48
N GLN A 170 -13.92 -7.07 -2.76
CA GLN A 170 -12.58 -7.58 -2.47
C GLN A 170 -11.52 -6.85 -3.29
N LYS A 171 -11.74 -6.68 -4.61
CA LYS A 171 -10.84 -5.93 -5.50
C LYS A 171 -10.57 -4.51 -4.97
N LEU A 172 -11.63 -3.78 -4.60
CA LEU A 172 -11.54 -2.44 -4.01
C LEU A 172 -10.69 -2.42 -2.72
N ILE A 173 -10.87 -3.41 -1.83
CA ILE A 173 -10.13 -3.49 -0.56
C ILE A 173 -8.65 -3.73 -0.84
N GLU A 174 -8.31 -4.68 -1.71
CA GLU A 174 -6.93 -5.03 -2.02
C GLU A 174 -6.18 -3.88 -2.70
N ASP A 175 -6.78 -3.23 -3.69
CA ASP A 175 -6.20 -2.06 -4.34
C ASP A 175 -5.90 -0.95 -3.33
N ARG A 176 -6.81 -0.73 -2.37
CA ARG A 176 -6.63 0.26 -1.31
C ARG A 176 -5.45 -0.13 -0.42
N VAL A 177 -5.32 -1.40 -0.03
CA VAL A 177 -4.19 -1.88 0.79
C VAL A 177 -2.88 -1.63 0.05
N ILE A 178 -2.79 -2.09 -1.21
CA ILE A 178 -1.57 -1.99 -2.02
C ILE A 178 -1.13 -0.53 -2.19
N ILE A 179 -2.05 0.36 -2.60
CA ILE A 179 -1.73 1.77 -2.81
C ILE A 179 -1.45 2.51 -1.50
N SER A 180 -2.19 2.24 -0.43
CA SER A 180 -1.97 2.93 0.86
C SER A 180 -0.60 2.57 1.42
N GLU A 181 -0.22 1.30 1.40
CA GLU A 181 1.10 0.88 1.86
C GLU A 181 2.21 1.46 0.97
N LEU A 182 2.08 1.37 -0.35
CA LEU A 182 3.07 1.95 -1.27
C LEU A 182 3.22 3.46 -1.08
N TRP A 183 2.11 4.18 -0.88
CA TRP A 183 2.09 5.61 -0.63
C TRP A 183 2.91 5.99 0.61
N TYR A 184 2.65 5.36 1.75
CA TYR A 184 3.35 5.66 3.00
C TYR A 184 4.81 5.22 3.00
N GLU A 185 5.14 4.08 2.37
CA GLU A 185 6.53 3.67 2.15
C GLU A 185 7.29 4.71 1.29
N THR A 186 6.63 5.28 0.29
CA THR A 186 7.22 6.30 -0.59
C THR A 186 7.40 7.63 0.14
N LEU A 187 6.48 8.02 1.02
CA LEU A 187 6.63 9.23 1.85
C LEU A 187 7.84 9.15 2.79
N LEU A 188 8.15 7.96 3.32
CA LEU A 188 9.34 7.71 4.14
C LEU A 188 10.63 7.65 3.32
N LEU A 189 10.55 7.37 2.02
CA LEU A 189 11.72 7.17 1.16
C LEU A 189 12.61 8.41 1.07
N GLU A 190 12.06 9.61 1.26
CA GLU A 190 12.85 10.85 1.27
C GLU A 190 13.89 10.93 2.40
N ASN A 191 13.66 10.17 3.48
CA ASN A 191 14.60 10.07 4.59
C ASN A 191 15.69 9.03 4.34
N VAL A 192 15.65 8.34 3.19
CA VAL A 192 16.69 7.41 2.75
C VAL A 192 17.57 8.12 1.72
N PRO A 193 18.78 8.56 2.09
CA PRO A 193 19.69 9.19 1.14
C PRO A 193 20.09 8.19 0.05
N ASP A 194 20.18 8.68 -1.18
CA ASP A 194 20.74 7.95 -2.33
C ASP A 194 20.08 6.59 -2.61
N TYR A 195 18.77 6.47 -2.40
CA TYR A 195 18.05 5.25 -2.79
C TYR A 195 18.23 4.99 -4.30
N PRO A 196 18.68 3.78 -4.71
CA PRO A 196 19.29 3.56 -6.02
C PRO A 196 18.29 3.61 -7.19
N CYS A 197 16.99 3.64 -6.90
CA CYS A 197 15.94 3.53 -7.90
C CYS A 197 14.84 4.56 -7.65
N THR A 198 14.36 5.16 -8.73
CA THR A 198 13.22 6.08 -8.70
C THR A 198 12.35 5.75 -9.91
N ASP A 199 11.09 5.44 -9.66
CA ASP A 199 10.06 5.24 -10.68
C ASP A 199 9.10 6.44 -10.73
N GLU A 200 8.11 6.37 -11.63
CA GLU A 200 7.11 7.45 -11.78
C GLU A 200 6.16 7.55 -10.58
N PHE A 201 5.97 6.48 -9.79
CA PHE A 201 5.21 6.57 -8.54
C PHE A 201 5.96 7.42 -7.52
N ILE A 202 7.26 7.14 -7.29
CA ILE A 202 8.11 7.93 -6.39
C ILE A 202 8.18 9.39 -6.85
N ARG A 203 8.39 9.64 -8.14
CA ARG A 203 8.41 10.99 -8.71
C ARG A 203 7.09 11.72 -8.48
N GLY A 204 5.97 11.04 -8.72
CA GLY A 204 4.64 11.59 -8.54
C GLY A 204 4.32 11.94 -7.08
N VAL A 205 4.70 11.08 -6.12
CA VAL A 205 4.54 11.38 -4.69
C VAL A 205 5.38 12.60 -4.28
N ARG A 206 6.61 12.71 -4.79
CA ARG A 206 7.47 13.88 -4.53
C ARG A 206 6.86 15.17 -5.08
N GLU A 207 6.38 15.14 -6.33
CA GLU A 207 5.66 16.27 -6.93
C GLU A 207 4.40 16.64 -6.14
N PHE A 208 3.65 15.65 -5.64
CA PHE A 208 2.52 15.90 -4.74
C PHE A 208 2.95 16.60 -3.45
N LYS A 209 4.06 16.21 -2.82
CA LYS A 209 4.52 16.84 -1.58
C LYS A 209 4.84 18.33 -1.79
N GLU A 210 5.40 18.67 -2.94
CA GLU A 210 5.74 20.04 -3.33
C GLU A 210 4.51 20.86 -3.73
N THR A 211 3.65 20.31 -4.58
CA THR A 211 2.55 21.06 -5.22
C THR A 211 1.20 20.94 -4.49
N LYS A 212 1.06 19.95 -3.60
CA LYS A 212 -0.19 19.50 -2.96
C LYS A 212 -1.28 19.11 -3.96
N LYS A 213 -0.89 18.74 -5.18
CA LYS A 213 -1.78 18.26 -6.24
C LYS A 213 -1.33 16.88 -6.68
N ILE A 214 -2.27 15.96 -6.87
CA ILE A 214 -1.96 14.63 -7.41
C ILE A 214 -1.76 14.78 -8.92
N PRO A 215 -0.53 14.56 -9.45
CA PRO A 215 -0.33 14.63 -10.88
C PRO A 215 -0.92 13.39 -11.57
N PHE A 216 -1.35 13.54 -12.82
CA PHE A 216 -1.89 12.42 -13.57
C PHE A 216 -0.88 11.27 -13.75
N SER A 217 0.42 11.59 -13.84
CA SER A 217 1.51 10.60 -13.88
C SER A 217 1.50 9.69 -12.66
N LEU A 218 1.20 10.21 -11.46
CA LEU A 218 1.07 9.42 -10.24
C LEU A 218 -0.12 8.47 -10.28
N VAL A 219 -1.28 8.95 -10.75
CA VAL A 219 -2.47 8.12 -10.92
C VAL A 219 -2.19 6.98 -11.90
N PHE A 220 -1.55 7.28 -13.03
CA PHE A 220 -1.20 6.30 -14.03
C PHE A 220 -0.18 5.27 -13.50
N ALA A 221 0.88 5.72 -12.83
CA ALA A 221 1.87 4.83 -12.22
C ALA A 221 1.26 3.92 -11.15
N ALA A 222 0.35 4.46 -10.33
CA ALA A 222 -0.41 3.69 -9.35
C ALA A 222 -1.27 2.62 -10.01
N GLN A 223 -1.96 2.94 -11.12
CA GLN A 223 -2.75 1.97 -11.86
C GLN A 223 -1.87 0.87 -12.46
N VAL A 224 -0.75 1.23 -13.11
CA VAL A 224 0.19 0.24 -13.66
C VAL A 224 0.69 -0.70 -12.56
N ASN A 225 0.98 -0.17 -11.37
CA ASN A 225 1.36 -1.01 -10.24
C ASN A 225 0.24 -1.99 -9.83
N LEU A 226 -1.00 -1.51 -9.74
CA LEU A 226 -2.17 -2.37 -9.47
C LEU A 226 -2.35 -3.44 -10.56
N ASP A 227 -2.29 -3.07 -11.83
CA ASP A 227 -2.45 -3.99 -12.95
C ASP A 227 -1.40 -5.11 -12.89
N ILE A 228 -0.15 -4.79 -12.50
CA ILE A 228 0.88 -5.81 -12.26
C ILE A 228 0.45 -6.77 -11.15
N HIS A 229 0.01 -6.26 -9.99
CA HIS A 229 -0.50 -7.09 -8.90
C HIS A 229 -1.67 -7.98 -9.34
N HIS A 230 -2.58 -7.45 -10.15
CA HIS A 230 -3.74 -8.20 -10.68
C HIS A 230 -3.31 -9.31 -11.65
N CYS A 231 -2.30 -9.05 -12.49
CA CYS A 231 -1.79 -10.00 -13.46
C CYS A 231 -0.94 -11.12 -12.82
N VAL A 232 -0.08 -10.80 -11.85
CA VAL A 232 0.89 -11.77 -11.30
C VAL A 232 0.49 -12.32 -9.92
N GLY A 233 -0.51 -11.73 -9.26
CA GLY A 233 -1.01 -12.15 -7.95
C GLY A 233 0.08 -12.18 -6.88
N ASP A 234 0.11 -13.24 -6.08
CA ASP A 234 1.08 -13.46 -4.99
C ASP A 234 2.55 -13.37 -5.42
N TYR A 235 2.84 -13.55 -6.72
CA TYR A 235 4.19 -13.39 -7.24
C TYR A 235 4.73 -11.96 -7.05
N ALA A 236 3.86 -10.94 -7.07
CA ALA A 236 4.27 -9.55 -6.88
C ALA A 236 5.05 -9.37 -5.57
N GLU A 237 4.50 -9.89 -4.46
CA GLU A 237 5.12 -9.78 -3.14
C GLU A 237 6.23 -10.83 -2.93
N SER A 238 5.99 -12.09 -3.30
CA SER A 238 6.92 -13.18 -3.04
C SER A 238 8.22 -13.08 -3.86
N SER A 239 8.21 -12.36 -4.99
CA SER A 239 9.37 -12.11 -5.84
C SER A 239 10.53 -11.40 -5.13
N VAL A 240 10.26 -10.63 -4.06
CA VAL A 240 11.29 -9.93 -3.27
C VAL A 240 12.30 -10.90 -2.68
N SER A 241 11.88 -12.09 -2.27
CA SER A 241 12.80 -13.11 -1.76
C SER A 241 13.81 -13.56 -2.83
N THR A 242 13.36 -13.70 -4.07
CA THR A 242 14.20 -14.05 -5.23
C THR A 242 15.11 -12.89 -5.61
N LEU A 243 14.60 -11.66 -5.61
CA LEU A 243 15.39 -10.43 -5.80
C LEU A 243 16.57 -10.37 -4.82
N LEU A 244 16.29 -10.47 -3.52
CA LEU A 244 17.29 -10.36 -2.47
C LEU A 244 18.33 -11.48 -2.56
N LYS A 245 17.91 -12.71 -2.88
CA LYS A 245 18.84 -13.82 -3.15
C LYS A 245 19.78 -13.51 -4.31
N GLN A 246 19.27 -12.94 -5.41
CA GLN A 246 20.09 -12.56 -6.56
C GLN A 246 21.09 -11.46 -6.21
N ILE A 247 20.65 -10.41 -5.49
CA ILE A 247 21.54 -9.33 -5.04
C ILE A 247 22.60 -9.86 -4.07
N ALA A 248 22.23 -10.75 -3.15
CA ALA A 248 23.16 -11.39 -2.23
C ALA A 248 24.22 -12.23 -2.98
N SER A 249 23.82 -13.01 -3.98
CA SER A 249 24.77 -13.75 -4.83
C SER A 249 25.73 -12.82 -5.57
N MET A 250 25.24 -11.71 -6.12
CA MET A 250 26.09 -10.70 -6.77
C MET A 250 27.06 -10.05 -5.78
N HIS A 251 26.62 -9.75 -4.56
CA HIS A 251 27.48 -9.25 -3.49
C HIS A 251 28.58 -10.25 -3.12
N GLN A 252 28.25 -11.55 -3.04
CA GLN A 252 29.26 -12.60 -2.79
C GLN A 252 30.29 -12.68 -3.92
N ILE A 253 29.86 -12.57 -5.18
CA ILE A 253 30.78 -12.52 -6.33
C ILE A 253 31.77 -11.35 -6.19
N LEU A 254 31.29 -10.14 -5.88
CA LEU A 254 32.16 -8.98 -5.64
C LEU A 254 33.09 -9.18 -4.43
N LYS A 255 32.63 -9.90 -3.40
CA LYS A 255 33.43 -10.19 -2.22
C LYS A 255 34.58 -11.14 -2.55
N SER A 256 34.28 -12.30 -3.14
CA SER A 256 35.28 -13.29 -3.54
C SER A 256 36.27 -12.72 -4.55
N TYR A 257 35.80 -11.84 -5.44
CA TYR A 257 36.68 -11.18 -6.38
C TYR A 257 37.72 -10.27 -5.69
N ARG A 258 37.32 -9.49 -4.69
CA ARG A 258 38.25 -8.65 -3.92
C ARG A 258 39.33 -9.51 -3.25
N GLU A 259 38.95 -10.62 -2.65
CA GLU A 259 39.88 -11.56 -2.01
C GLU A 259 40.89 -12.14 -3.02
N PHE A 260 40.47 -12.39 -4.26
CA PHE A 260 41.36 -12.82 -5.33
C PHE A 260 42.32 -11.71 -5.81
N GLN A 261 41.89 -10.45 -5.78
CA GLN A 261 42.65 -9.32 -6.30
C GLN A 261 43.70 -8.75 -5.33
N GLU A 262 43.70 -9.14 -4.05
CA GLU A 262 44.64 -8.59 -3.06
C GLU A 262 46.11 -8.73 -3.48
N ASP A 263 46.43 -9.73 -4.30
CA ASP A 263 47.79 -10.01 -4.78
C ASP A 263 48.03 -9.62 -6.26
N ILE A 264 47.02 -9.11 -6.99
CA ILE A 264 47.09 -8.82 -8.42
C ILE A 264 46.69 -7.37 -8.68
N ILE A 265 47.69 -6.48 -8.68
CA ILE A 265 47.51 -5.07 -9.05
C ILE A 265 47.83 -4.94 -10.53
N GLY A 266 46.78 -4.80 -11.35
CA GLY A 266 46.93 -4.50 -12.78
C GLY A 266 47.60 -3.14 -12.99
N PRO A 267 48.36 -2.96 -14.09
CA PRO A 267 49.08 -1.70 -14.36
C PRO A 267 48.14 -0.49 -14.52
N HIS A 268 46.85 -0.71 -14.80
CA HIS A 268 45.84 0.35 -14.93
C HIS A 268 44.90 0.46 -13.72
N TRP A 269 45.10 -0.35 -12.67
CA TRP A 269 44.31 -0.28 -11.44
C TRP A 269 44.87 0.80 -10.51
N ASP A 270 44.04 1.79 -10.17
CA ASP A 270 44.41 2.88 -9.28
C ASP A 270 43.60 2.89 -7.96
N ASP A 271 43.97 3.81 -7.06
CA ASP A 271 43.27 3.98 -5.78
C ASP A 271 41.80 4.39 -5.95
N ASN A 272 41.44 5.08 -7.05
CA ASN A 272 40.05 5.48 -7.30
C ASN A 272 39.18 4.27 -7.67
N ASP A 273 39.72 3.35 -8.48
CA ASP A 273 39.05 2.10 -8.81
C ASP A 273 38.84 1.22 -7.57
N GLN A 274 39.82 1.21 -6.66
CA GLN A 274 39.69 0.53 -5.37
C GLN A 274 38.60 1.14 -4.49
N ILE A 275 38.58 2.48 -4.36
CA ILE A 275 37.55 3.21 -3.59
C ILE A 275 36.17 2.97 -4.18
N TRP A 276 36.06 3.01 -5.52
CA TRP A 276 34.81 2.78 -6.22
C TRP A 276 34.29 1.36 -6.00
N LEU A 277 35.14 0.34 -6.18
CA LEU A 277 34.75 -1.06 -5.96
C LEU A 277 34.29 -1.30 -4.52
N GLN A 278 34.98 -0.68 -3.55
CA GLN A 278 34.60 -0.76 -2.15
C GLN A 278 33.24 -0.09 -1.89
N SER A 279 33.02 1.10 -2.47
CA SER A 279 31.75 1.82 -2.39
C SER A 279 30.60 1.02 -3.02
N THR A 280 30.84 0.34 -4.15
CA THR A 280 29.85 -0.56 -4.76
C THR A 280 29.52 -1.72 -3.83
N LYS A 281 30.51 -2.36 -3.19
CA LYS A 281 30.26 -3.44 -2.23
C LYS A 281 29.42 -2.98 -1.04
N GLU A 282 29.76 -1.83 -0.47
CA GLU A 282 29.02 -1.20 0.62
C GLU A 282 27.59 -0.86 0.21
N GLY A 283 27.38 -0.40 -1.03
CA GLY A 283 26.03 -0.15 -1.58
C GLY A 283 25.16 -1.40 -1.65
N PHE A 284 25.72 -2.54 -2.07
CA PHE A 284 25.00 -3.82 -2.06
C PHE A 284 24.62 -4.25 -0.64
N GLU A 285 25.57 -4.17 0.30
CA GLU A 285 25.34 -4.53 1.70
C GLU A 285 24.31 -3.60 2.35
N TRP A 286 24.40 -2.30 2.09
CA TRP A 286 23.45 -1.30 2.56
C TRP A 286 22.03 -1.60 2.07
N PHE A 287 21.86 -1.92 0.78
CA PHE A 287 20.57 -2.28 0.21
C PHE A 287 20.02 -3.60 0.79
N LEU A 288 20.88 -4.61 0.93
CA LEU A 288 20.53 -5.90 1.54
C LEU A 288 20.15 -5.79 3.03
N ASN A 289 20.49 -4.69 3.69
CA ASN A 289 20.13 -4.43 5.09
C ASN A 289 18.83 -3.62 5.25
N ASP A 290 18.05 -3.43 4.17
CA ASP A 290 16.79 -2.70 4.16
C ASP A 290 16.91 -1.25 4.69
N PRO A 291 17.43 -0.33 3.86
CA PRO A 291 17.72 1.02 4.31
C PRO A 291 16.47 1.79 4.75
N LEU A 292 15.31 1.47 4.18
CA LEU A 292 14.04 2.09 4.55
C LEU A 292 13.58 1.60 5.93
N HIS A 293 13.69 0.31 6.22
CA HIS A 293 13.40 -0.20 7.57
C HIS A 293 14.40 0.32 8.60
N ARG A 294 15.69 0.49 8.23
CA ARG A 294 16.67 1.16 9.09
C ARG A 294 16.25 2.59 9.42
N VAL A 295 15.78 3.37 8.45
CA VAL A 295 15.26 4.72 8.71
C VAL A 295 14.06 4.68 9.67
N LYS A 296 13.12 3.74 9.49
CA LYS A 296 12.01 3.57 10.44
C LYS A 296 12.48 3.32 11.86
N THR A 297 13.54 2.52 12.07
CA THR A 297 14.12 2.30 13.41
C THR A 297 14.66 3.59 14.04
N LEU A 298 15.23 4.50 13.23
CA LEU A 298 15.76 5.78 13.70
C LEU A 298 14.65 6.79 14.01
N VAL A 299 13.60 6.83 13.18
CA VAL A 299 12.45 7.74 13.34
C VAL A 299 11.68 7.46 14.63
N VAL A 300 11.52 6.19 15.00
CA VAL A 300 10.75 5.80 16.19
C VAL A 300 11.43 6.19 17.50
N ASP A 301 12.76 6.36 17.55
CA ASP A 301 13.60 6.68 18.73
C ASP A 301 12.90 6.62 20.11
N ASN A 302 12.89 5.44 20.73
CA ASN A 302 12.30 5.18 22.06
C ASN A 302 10.79 5.46 22.23
N ASP A 303 10.04 5.77 21.17
CA ASP A 303 8.58 5.78 21.20
C ASP A 303 8.03 4.34 21.24
N GLN A 304 7.45 3.97 22.37
CA GLN A 304 6.90 2.63 22.61
C GLN A 304 5.86 2.23 21.55
N LYS A 305 5.00 3.17 21.13
CA LYS A 305 3.95 2.90 20.13
C LYS A 305 4.55 2.69 18.74
N GLY A 306 5.51 3.51 18.34
CA GLY A 306 6.26 3.34 17.11
C GLY A 306 7.03 2.01 17.08
N LEU A 307 7.61 1.58 18.21
CA LEU A 307 8.32 0.30 18.30
C LEU A 307 7.39 -0.89 18.11
N GLU A 308 6.20 -0.85 18.72
CA GLU A 308 5.16 -1.87 18.54
C GLU A 308 4.70 -1.94 17.08
N SER A 309 4.42 -0.79 16.45
CA SER A 309 4.04 -0.72 15.04
C SER A 309 5.15 -1.26 14.13
N LEU A 310 6.40 -0.85 14.35
CA LEU A 310 7.57 -1.27 13.57
C LEU A 310 7.82 -2.78 13.67
N SER A 311 7.65 -3.37 14.85
CA SER A 311 7.81 -4.82 15.05
C SER A 311 6.82 -5.65 14.23
N ARG A 312 5.71 -5.03 13.81
CA ARG A 312 4.65 -5.61 12.98
C ARG A 312 4.69 -5.13 11.53
N THR A 313 5.75 -4.43 11.13
CA THR A 313 5.96 -3.97 9.76
C THR A 313 6.92 -4.92 9.07
N GLU A 314 6.54 -5.48 7.91
CA GLU A 314 7.45 -6.33 7.17
C GLU A 314 8.65 -5.55 6.62
N LYS A 315 9.79 -6.25 6.54
CA LYS A 315 10.97 -5.76 5.85
C LYS A 315 10.77 -5.77 4.34
N TRP A 316 11.39 -4.81 3.68
CA TRP A 316 11.36 -4.53 2.25
C TRP A 316 9.95 -4.29 1.71
N ARG A 317 9.03 -3.75 2.53
CA ARG A 317 7.64 -3.52 2.13
C ARG A 317 7.51 -2.66 0.86
N LEU A 318 8.34 -1.63 0.68
CA LEU A 318 8.39 -0.86 -0.57
C LEU A 318 8.58 -1.76 -1.80
N LEU A 319 9.51 -2.71 -1.73
CA LEU A 319 9.79 -3.66 -2.81
C LEU A 319 8.67 -4.69 -2.98
N ARG A 320 8.00 -5.09 -1.89
CA ARG A 320 6.85 -6.00 -1.93
C ARG A 320 5.64 -5.36 -2.60
N ARG A 321 5.43 -4.07 -2.37
CA ARG A 321 4.30 -3.31 -2.90
C ARG A 321 4.53 -2.73 -4.28
N SER A 322 5.78 -2.51 -4.67
CA SER A 322 6.13 -2.09 -6.03
C SER A 322 7.06 -3.10 -6.72
N PRO A 323 6.49 -4.03 -7.50
CA PRO A 323 7.25 -4.89 -8.41
C PRO A 323 8.10 -4.09 -9.41
N VAL A 324 7.68 -2.87 -9.76
CA VAL A 324 8.44 -1.96 -10.63
C VAL A 324 9.75 -1.53 -9.94
N ILE A 325 9.68 -1.04 -8.70
CA ILE A 325 10.87 -0.66 -7.93
C ILE A 325 11.74 -1.90 -7.67
N ALA A 326 11.15 -3.05 -7.37
CA ALA A 326 11.88 -4.32 -7.20
C ALA A 326 12.66 -4.70 -8.47
N GLY A 327 12.04 -4.59 -9.64
CA GLY A 327 12.69 -4.84 -10.93
C GLY A 327 13.81 -3.84 -11.24
N LEU A 328 13.58 -2.55 -10.98
CA LEU A 328 14.58 -1.50 -11.14
C LEU A 328 15.79 -1.73 -10.22
N ALA A 329 15.55 -2.12 -8.96
CA ALA A 329 16.60 -2.44 -8.01
C ALA A 329 17.46 -3.62 -8.50
N LEU A 330 16.84 -4.68 -9.03
CA LEU A 330 17.60 -5.79 -9.62
C LEU A 330 18.48 -5.32 -10.78
N HIS A 331 17.91 -4.52 -11.68
CA HIS A 331 18.61 -4.02 -12.85
C HIS A 331 19.77 -3.10 -12.48
N TYR A 332 19.58 -2.22 -11.51
CA TYR A 332 20.62 -1.36 -10.96
C TYR A 332 21.82 -2.18 -10.49
N HIS A 333 21.60 -3.16 -9.60
CA HIS A 333 22.68 -3.97 -9.05
C HIS A 333 23.35 -4.84 -10.12
N ARG A 334 22.61 -5.36 -11.09
CA ARG A 334 23.21 -6.07 -12.24
C ARG A 334 24.10 -5.16 -13.07
N ALA A 335 23.69 -3.92 -13.30
CA ALA A 335 24.48 -2.94 -14.04
C ALA A 335 25.76 -2.58 -13.27
N GLU A 336 25.68 -2.40 -11.95
CA GLU A 336 26.85 -2.13 -11.11
C GLU A 336 27.84 -3.31 -11.11
N LEU A 337 27.36 -4.55 -10.98
CA LEU A 337 28.21 -5.73 -11.10
C LEU A 337 28.88 -5.82 -12.48
N HIS A 338 28.13 -5.55 -13.55
CA HIS A 338 28.65 -5.58 -14.90
C HIS A 338 29.74 -4.50 -15.12
N LYS A 339 29.51 -3.28 -14.63
CA LYS A 339 30.54 -2.22 -14.63
C LYS A 339 31.78 -2.64 -13.86
N ALA A 340 31.61 -3.31 -12.72
CA ALA A 340 32.73 -3.81 -11.93
C ALA A 340 33.56 -4.82 -12.72
N GLY A 341 32.90 -5.80 -13.34
CA GLY A 341 33.56 -6.78 -14.19
C GLY A 341 34.31 -6.17 -15.37
N LEU A 342 33.74 -5.15 -16.03
CA LEU A 342 34.39 -4.45 -17.14
C LEU A 342 35.64 -3.68 -16.69
N LYS A 343 35.55 -2.90 -15.60
CA LYS A 343 36.70 -2.16 -15.06
C LYS A 343 37.84 -3.09 -14.69
N VAL A 344 37.50 -4.18 -14.01
CA VAL A 344 38.41 -5.25 -13.64
C VAL A 344 39.11 -5.88 -14.84
N THR A 345 38.36 -6.18 -15.91
CA THR A 345 38.93 -6.87 -17.08
C THR A 345 39.88 -5.95 -17.88
N ASN A 346 39.68 -4.64 -17.77
CA ASN A 346 40.49 -3.63 -18.46
C ASN A 346 41.66 -3.10 -17.61
N ALA A 347 41.78 -3.56 -16.35
CA ALA A 347 42.86 -3.20 -15.44
C ALA A 347 44.15 -3.96 -15.72
#